data_AF-A0A134ADX4-F1
#
_entry.id   AF-A0A134ADX4-F1
#
_cell.length_a   1.000
_cell.length_b   1.000
_cell.length_c   1.000
_cell.angle_alpha   90.00
_cell.angle_beta   90.00
_cell.angle_gamma   90.00
#
_symmetry.space_group_name_H-M   'P 1'
#
loop_
_entity.id
_entity.type
_entity.pdbx_description
1 polymer ?
#
loop_
_entity_poly.entity_id
_entity_poly.type
_entity_poly.pdbx_seq_one_letter_code
_entity_poly.pdbx_strand_id
1 'polypeptide(L)' 'MKNNDISWQFSEDTLISIIERIVQRKTELDKELNIKTDYNIGLLDGYTQCIDMIKNDLEGRGFNVEDFGIK' A
#
# COMPACT_ATOMS: atom_id res chain seq x y z
N MET A 1 -24.02 -19.83 -5.78
CA MET A 1 -23.39 -18.77 -4.96
C MET A 1 -24.12 -17.49 -5.27
N LYS A 2 -24.61 -16.75 -4.26
CA LYS A 2 -25.19 -15.42 -4.52
C LYS A 2 -24.10 -14.56 -5.13
N ASN A 3 -24.31 -14.08 -6.36
CA ASN A 3 -23.55 -12.96 -6.88
C ASN A 3 -23.84 -11.81 -5.92
N ASN A 4 -22.90 -11.53 -5.02
CA ASN A 4 -22.89 -10.22 -4.39
C ASN A 4 -22.58 -9.27 -5.54
N ASP A 5 -23.62 -8.62 -6.07
CA ASP A 5 -23.46 -7.37 -6.81
C ASP A 5 -22.91 -6.35 -5.81
N ILE A 6 -21.62 -6.47 -5.50
CA ILE A 6 -20.87 -5.37 -4.94
C ILE A 6 -20.78 -4.42 -6.12
N SER A 7 -21.69 -3.45 -6.17
CA SER A 7 -21.62 -2.31 -7.07
C SER A 7 -20.42 -1.48 -6.66
N TRP A 8 -19.22 -2.00 -6.95
CA TRP A 8 -17.95 -1.40 -6.59
C TRP A 8 -17.78 -0.17 -7.45
N GLN A 9 -17.95 1.00 -6.83
CA GLN A 9 -17.74 2.29 -7.47
C GLN A 9 -16.28 2.66 -7.24
N PHE A 10 -15.44 2.42 -8.23
CA PHE A 10 -14.05 2.86 -8.20
C PHE A 10 -14.00 4.40 -8.24
N SER A 11 -13.51 5.02 -7.18
CA SER A 11 -13.28 6.47 -7.08
C SER A 11 -11.82 6.76 -6.74
N GLU A 12 -11.38 8.00 -6.93
CA GLU A 12 -10.07 8.45 -6.45
C GLU A 12 -9.91 8.20 -4.94
N ASP A 13 -10.94 8.49 -4.13
CA ASP A 13 -10.95 8.20 -2.69
C ASP A 13 -10.75 6.71 -2.36
N THR A 14 -11.32 5.82 -3.20
CA THR A 14 -11.14 4.38 -3.04
C THR A 14 -9.69 3.99 -3.33
N LEU A 15 -9.08 4.56 -4.37
CA LEU A 15 -7.67 4.33 -4.69
C LEU A 15 -6.74 4.86 -3.59
N ILE A 16 -6.98 6.08 -3.10
CA ILE A 16 -6.25 6.68 -1.97
C ILE A 16 -6.33 5.75 -0.75
N SER A 17 -7.53 5.35 -0.36
CA SER A 17 -7.74 4.48 0.81
C SER A 17 -7.02 3.13 0.71
N ILE A 18 -6.94 2.56 -0.50
CA ILE A 18 -6.22 1.30 -0.74
C ILE A 18 -4.71 1.52 -0.57
N ILE A 19 -4.15 2.58 -1.15
CA ILE A 19 -2.72 2.88 -1.07
C ILE A 19 -2.32 3.20 0.38
N GLU A 20 -3.10 4.03 1.07
CA GLU A 20 -2.91 4.33 2.49
C GLU A 20 -2.93 3.07 3.35
N ARG A 21 -3.85 2.13 3.08
CA ARG A 21 -3.92 0.85 3.80
C ARG A 21 -2.65 0.01 3.62
N ILE A 22 -2.06 0.01 2.41
CA ILE A 22 -0.80 -0.70 2.11
C ILE A 22 0.36 -0.08 2.90
N VAL A 23 0.48 1.25 2.86
CA VAL A 23 1.51 1.99 3.64
C VAL A 23 1.36 1.73 5.14
N GLN A 24 0.13 1.79 5.64
CA GLN A 24 -0.18 1.48 7.02
C GLN A 24 0.19 0.03 7.37
N ARG A 25 -0.09 -0.93 6.48
CA ARG A 25 0.22 -2.34 6.74
C ARG A 25 1.72 -2.58 6.87
N LYS A 26 2.56 -1.92 6.06
CA LYS A 26 4.02 -1.96 6.25
C LYS A 26 4.41 -1.49 7.66
N THR A 27 3.83 -0.38 8.10
CA THR A 27 4.12 0.20 9.42
C THR A 27 3.67 -0.71 10.57
N GLU A 28 2.50 -1.35 10.45
CA GLU A 28 2.02 -2.35 11.40
C GLU A 28 2.94 -3.57 11.43
N LEU A 29 3.32 -4.06 10.24
CA LEU A 29 4.20 -5.21 10.09
C LEU A 29 5.58 -4.93 10.72
N ASP A 30 6.19 -3.77 10.49
CA ASP A 30 7.47 -3.39 11.10
C ASP A 30 7.41 -3.41 12.63
N LYS A 31 6.26 -3.01 13.22
CA LYS A 31 6.01 -3.08 14.67
C LYS A 31 5.76 -4.51 15.18
N GLU A 32 5.11 -5.35 14.37
CA GLU A 32 4.82 -6.75 14.72
C GLU A 32 6.08 -7.62 14.67
N LEU A 33 7.02 -7.29 13.78
CA LEU A 33 8.25 -8.04 13.53
C LEU A 33 9.31 -7.72 14.58
N ASN A 34 9.09 -8.24 15.80
CA ASN A 34 9.98 -8.07 16.95
C ASN A 34 11.30 -8.85 16.86
N ILE A 35 11.47 -9.69 15.83
CA ILE A 35 12.68 -10.48 15.58
C ILE A 35 13.07 -10.30 14.12
N LYS A 36 14.30 -9.87 13.87
CA LYS A 36 14.84 -9.76 12.51
C LYS A 36 15.34 -11.12 12.03
N THR A 37 14.49 -11.81 11.28
CA THR A 37 14.85 -12.99 10.48
C THR A 37 14.95 -12.59 9.01
N ASP A 38 15.66 -13.36 8.20
CA ASP A 38 15.76 -13.11 6.74
C ASP A 38 14.37 -13.09 6.08
N TYR A 39 13.47 -13.95 6.54
CA TYR A 39 12.08 -13.95 6.08
C TYR A 39 11.35 -12.64 6.43
N ASN A 40 11.49 -12.16 7.66
CA ASN A 40 10.86 -10.91 8.11
C ASN A 40 11.42 -9.68 7.39
N ILE A 41 12.74 -9.68 7.13
CA ILE A 41 13.40 -8.66 6.31
C ILE A 41 12.82 -8.68 4.89
N GLY A 42 12.72 -9.87 4.27
CA GLY A 42 12.16 -10.02 2.92
C GLY A 42 10.69 -9.58 2.82
N LEU A 43 9.88 -9.82 3.86
CA LEU A 43 8.50 -9.33 3.90
C LEU A 43 8.44 -7.80 3.91
N LEU A 44 9.23 -7.13 4.76
CA LEU A 44 9.28 -5.67 4.82
C LEU A 44 9.83 -5.06 3.53
N ASP A 45 10.81 -5.71 2.92
CA ASP A 45 11.38 -5.30 1.64
C ASP A 45 10.33 -5.39 0.53
N GLY A 46 9.53 -6.46 0.47
CA GLY A 46 8.44 -6.59 -0.49
C GLY A 46 7.39 -5.46 -0.38
N TYR A 47 7.01 -5.07 0.84
CA TYR A 47 6.15 -3.89 1.03
C TYR A 47 6.81 -2.59 0.58
N THR A 48 8.11 -2.44 0.84
CA THR A 48 8.87 -1.25 0.44
C THR A 48 8.93 -1.14 -1.08
N GLN A 49 9.29 -2.21 -1.79
CA GLN A 49 9.32 -2.23 -3.25
C GLN A 49 7.94 -1.95 -3.87
N CYS A 50 6.86 -2.45 -3.26
CA CYS A 50 5.50 -2.18 -3.72
C CYS A 50 5.15 -0.68 -3.58
N ILE A 51 5.44 -0.07 -2.43
CA ILE A 51 5.19 1.36 -2.20
C ILE A 51 6.06 2.21 -3.13
N ASP A 52 7.32 1.86 -3.37
CA ASP A 52 8.21 2.56 -4.29
C ASP A 52 7.71 2.51 -5.73
N MET A 53 7.16 1.37 -6.17
CA MET A 53 6.55 1.24 -7.50
C MET A 53 5.34 2.16 -7.64
N ILE A 54 4.44 2.18 -6.65
CA ILE A 54 3.26 3.06 -6.63
C ILE A 54 3.70 4.53 -6.65
N LYS A 55 4.69 4.88 -5.82
CA LYS A 55 5.26 6.22 -5.76
C LYS A 55 5.76 6.67 -7.14
N ASN A 56 6.60 5.85 -7.78
CA ASN A 56 7.16 6.16 -9.09
C ASN A 56 6.06 6.31 -10.16
N ASP A 57 5.03 5.48 -10.11
CA ASP A 57 3.90 5.57 -11.04
C ASP A 57 3.09 6.85 -10.87
N LEU A 58 2.85 7.27 -9.63
CA LEU A 58 2.13 8.50 -9.29
C LEU A 58 2.95 9.74 -9.68
N GLU A 59 4.23 9.80 -9.29
CA GLU A 59 5.12 10.92 -9.62
C GLU A 59 5.31 11.04 -11.14
N GLY A 60 5.49 9.91 -11.84
CA GLY A 60 5.62 9.88 -13.30
C GLY A 60 4.38 10.38 -14.04
N ARG A 61 3.22 10.43 -13.37
CA ARG A 61 1.95 10.98 -13.88
C ARG A 61 1.64 12.38 -13.36
N GLY A 62 2.52 12.96 -12.55
CA GLY A 62 2.39 14.31 -12.00
C GLY A 62 1.50 14.42 -10.76
N PHE A 63 1.17 13.29 -10.10
CA PHE A 63 0.43 13.32 -8.84
C PHE A 63 1.36 13.64 -7.66
N ASN A 64 0.80 14.28 -6.63
CA ASN A 64 1.46 14.43 -5.35
C ASN A 64 1.29 13.15 -4.52
N VAL A 65 2.39 12.45 -4.23
CA VAL A 65 2.34 11.15 -3.52
C VAL A 65 1.91 11.27 -2.06
N GLU A 66 2.05 12.46 -1.46
CA GLU A 66 1.57 12.71 -0.11
C GLU A 66 0.04 12.60 0.00
N ASP A 67 -0.69 12.86 -1.09
CA ASP A 67 -2.15 12.72 -1.17
C ASP A 67 -2.59 11.25 -1.00
N PHE A 68 -1.65 10.31 -1.12
CA PHE A 68 -1.85 8.86 -0.99
C PHE A 68 -1.21 8.29 0.29
N GLY A 69 -0.77 9.16 1.21
CA GLY A 69 -0.15 8.76 2.47
C GLY A 69 1.28 8.25 2.36
N ILE A 70 1.94 8.42 1.20
CA ILE A 70 3.35 8.07 0.99
C ILE A 70 4.23 9.26 1.39
N LYS A 71 5.22 9.05 2.26
CA LYS A 71 6.14 10.07 2.80
C LYS A 71 7.58 9.72 2.51
#